data_AF-A0A257MVB4-F1
#
_entry.id   AF-A0A257MVB4-F1
#
_cell.length_a   1.000
_cell.length_b   1.000
_cell.length_c   1.000
_cell.angle_alpha   90.00
_cell.angle_beta   90.00
_cell.angle_gamma   90.00
#
_symmetry.space_group_name_H-M   'P 1'
#
loop_
_entity.id
_entity.type
_entity.pdbx_description
1 polymer ?
#
loop_
_entity_poly.entity_id
_entity_poly.type
_entity_poly.pdbx_seq_one_letter_code
_entity_poly.pdbx_strand_id
1 'polypeptide(L)' 'MPVIAKFYGIIIKLFFSDHSPPHFHVVYGEYNALFNIKTLEMIEGDLPNRAKN' A
#
# COMPACT_ATOMS: atom_id res chain seq x y z
N MET A 1 -12.02 -6.70 3.39
CA MET A 1 -11.03 -5.84 2.69
C MET A 1 -11.52 -5.56 1.27
N PRO A 2 -12.00 -4.35 0.95
CA PRO A 2 -12.13 -3.96 -0.45
C PRO A 2 -10.74 -3.79 -1.08
N VAL A 3 -10.50 -4.47 -2.20
CA VAL A 3 -9.46 -4.08 -3.15
C VAL A 3 -10.01 -2.89 -3.93
N ILE A 4 -9.29 -1.77 -3.91
CA ILE A 4 -9.73 -0.54 -4.58
C ILE A 4 -9.15 -0.45 -5.99
N ALA A 5 -7.93 -0.94 -6.19
CA ALA A 5 -7.28 -0.93 -7.49
C ALA A 5 -6.34 -2.12 -7.69
N LYS A 6 -6.16 -2.53 -8.95
CA LYS A 6 -5.15 -3.49 -9.39
C LYS A 6 -4.54 -3.03 -10.71
N PHE A 7 -3.22 -2.93 -10.79
CA PHE A 7 -2.50 -2.57 -12.01
C PHE A 7 -1.05 -3.03 -11.95
N TYR A 8 -0.45 -3.43 -13.07
CA TYR A 8 0.97 -3.84 -13.15
C TYR A 8 1.42 -4.87 -12.08
N GLY A 9 0.52 -5.73 -11.60
CA GLY A 9 0.79 -6.70 -10.52
C GLY A 9 0.73 -6.12 -9.10
N ILE A 10 0.40 -4.84 -8.96
CA ILE A 10 0.21 -4.12 -7.71
C ILE A 10 -1.27 -4.21 -7.30
N ILE A 11 -1.52 -4.50 -6.03
CA ILE A 11 -2.86 -4.54 -5.43
C ILE A 11 -2.94 -3.49 -4.32
N ILE A 12 -3.90 -2.58 -4.43
CA ILE A 12 -4.18 -1.56 -3.40
C ILE A 12 -5.42 -1.95 -2.60
N LYS A 13 -5.29 -2.00 -1.27
CA LYS A 13 -6.37 -2.38 -0.33
C LYS A 13 -6.56 -1.29 0.71
N LEU A 14 -7.81 -1.09 1.12
CA LEU A 14 -8.16 -0.23 2.26
C LEU A 14 -8.93 -1.03 3.30
N PHE A 15 -8.67 -0.75 4.57
CA PHE A 15 -9.23 -1.45 5.71
C PHE A 15 -10.03 -0.46 6.56
N PHE A 16 -11.33 -0.73 6.73
CA PHE A 16 -12.28 0.18 7.36
C PHE A 16 -12.07 0.36 8.89
N SER A 17 -11.19 -0.44 9.51
CA SER A 17 -10.91 -0.38 10.95
C SER A 17 -9.44 -0.69 11.26
N ASP A 18 -8.55 -0.19 10.41
CA ASP A 18 -7.11 -0.27 10.67
C ASP A 18 -6.65 0.78 11.70
N HIS A 19 -5.40 0.67 12.11
CA HIS A 19 -4.78 1.52 13.11
C HIS A 19 -4.33 2.86 12.53
N SER A 20 -4.23 3.88 13.39
CA SER A 20 -3.68 5.19 13.05
C SER A 20 -2.18 5.10 12.73
N PRO A 21 -1.65 5.94 11.83
CA PRO A 21 -2.37 6.94 11.02
C PRO A 21 -3.16 6.31 9.86
N PRO A 22 -4.14 7.02 9.27
CA PRO A 22 -4.86 6.52 8.09
C PRO A 22 -3.90 6.15 6.95
N HIS A 23 -3.98 4.91 6.48
CA HIS A 23 -3.07 4.37 5.49
C HIS A 23 -3.78 3.38 4.55
N PHE A 24 -3.15 3.08 3.42
CA PHE A 24 -3.56 2.00 2.53
C PHE A 24 -2.44 0.99 2.35
N HIS A 25 -2.81 -0.24 2.02
CA HIS A 25 -1.89 -1.35 1.85
C HIS A 25 -1.60 -1.57 0.37
N VAL A 26 -0.33 -1.77 0.06
CA VAL A 26 0.17 -2.08 -1.28
C VAL A 26 0.82 -3.46 -1.23
N VAL A 27 0.41 -4.34 -2.14
CA VAL A 27 1.03 -5.66 -2.33
C VAL A 27 1.58 -5.75 -3.74
N TYR A 28 2.85 -6.13 -3.88
CA TYR A 28 3.48 -6.41 -5.17
C TYR A 28 4.27 -7.73 -5.10
N GLY A 29 3.68 -8.81 -5.60
CA GLY A 29 4.28 -10.14 -5.43
C GLY A 29 4.39 -10.52 -3.95
N GLU A 30 5.61 -10.73 -3.49
CA GLU A 30 5.94 -11.02 -2.08
C GLU A 30 6.13 -9.76 -1.22
N TYR A 31 6.28 -8.59 -1.85
CA TYR A 31 6.52 -7.32 -1.18
C TYR A 31 5.23 -6.68 -0.66
N ASN A 32 5.32 -6.02 0.48
CA ASN A 32 4.20 -5.33 1.11
C ASN A 32 4.63 -3.95 1.60
N ALA A 33 3.71 -2.99 1.54
CA ALA A 33 3.94 -1.66 2.12
C ALA A 33 2.66 -0.99 2.60
N LEU A 34 2.84 -0.10 3.57
CA LEU A 34 1.83 0.79 4.11
C LEU A 34 2.18 2.22 3.68
N PHE A 35 1.21 2.91 3.10
CA PHE A 35 1.37 4.30 2.67
C PHE A 35 0.40 5.20 3.42
N ASN A 36 0.90 6.31 3.92
CA ASN A 36 0.06 7.35 4.51
C ASN A 36 -0.91 7.87 3.45
N ILE A 37 -2.21 7.86 3.72
CA ILE A 37 -3.21 8.25 2.72
C ILE A 37 -3.17 9.75 2.37
N LYS A 38 -2.65 10.58 3.28
CA LYS A 38 -2.57 12.03 3.09
C LYS A 38 -1.25 12.46 2.45
N THR A 39 -0.12 11.94 2.92
CA THR A 39 1.21 12.37 2.45
C THR A 39 1.75 11.51 1.31
N LEU A 40 1.18 10.32 1.09
CA LEU A 40 1.67 9.30 0.15
C LEU A 40 3.10 8.83 0.45
N GLU A 41 3.61 9.12 1.64
CA GLU A 41 4.88 8.59 2.12
C GLU A 41 4.70 7.13 2.56
N MET A 42 5.70 6.31 2.29
CA MET A 42 5.77 4.95 2.78
C MET A 42 6.05 4.99 4.29
N ILE A 43 5.14 4.44 5.08
CA ILE A 43 5.27 4.31 6.54
C ILE A 43 6.14 3.09 6.86
N GLU A 44 5.86 1.97 6.18
CA GLU A 44 6.53 0.69 6.36
C GLU A 44 6.49 -0.08 5.04
N GLY A 45 7.50 -0.92 4.81
CA GLY A 45 7.49 -1.87 3.71
C GLY A 45 8.82 -2.00 3.00
N ASP A 46 8.82 -2.88 2.01
CA ASP A 46 10.03 -3.36 1.34
C ASP A 46 9.91 -3.34 -0.19
N LEU A 47 9.03 -2.48 -0.73
CA LEU A 47 8.81 -2.41 -2.18
C LEU A 47 10.14 -2.25 -2.94
N PRO A 48 10.32 -2.99 -4.05
CA PRO A 48 11.51 -2.90 -4.86
C PRO A 48 11.60 -1.53 -5.54
N ASN A 49 12.80 -1.09 -5.92
CA ASN A 49 13.01 0.23 -6.54
C ASN A 49 12.14 0.47 -7.79
N ARG A 50 11.82 -0.59 -8.54
CA ARG A 50 10.92 -0.53 -9.70
C ARG A 50 9.49 -0.08 -9.34
N ALA A 51 9.07 -0.26 -8.10
CA ALA A 51 7.75 0.12 -7.59
C ALA A 51 7.80 1.41 -6.75
N LYS A 52 8.97 2.05 -6.59
CA LYS A 52 9.16 3.26 -5.79
C LYS A 52 9.15 4.56 -6.61
N ASN A 53 9.44 4.50 -7.91
CA ASN A 53 9.58 5.66 -8.82
C ASN A 53 8.88 5.44 -10.16
#